data_AF-A0A520ZTT5-F1
#
_entry.id   AF-A0A520ZTT5-F1
#
_cell.length_a   1.000
_cell.length_b   1.000
_cell.length_c   1.000
_cell.angle_alpha   90.00
_cell.angle_beta   90.00
_cell.angle_gamma   90.00
#
_symmetry.space_group_name_H-M   'P 1'
#
loop_
_entity.id
_entity.type
_entity.pdbx_description
1 polymer ?
#
loop_
_entity_poly.entity_id
_entity_poly.type
_entity_poly.pdbx_seq_one_letter_code
_entity_poly.pdbx_strand_id
1 'polypeptide(L)'
;HKGYGIALVIDVLTGVLMGAEYGPHITAMYGDYDKPRKLASTMIAIDPETYAGFDHFIDKMDAMVDDLHAQPPAPGFDRVLVPGEIEWQNEKYNREHGVPVLETIYEYLKS
;
A
#
# COMPACT_ATOMS: atom_id res chain seq x y z
N HIS A 1 18.26 10.80 1.54
CA HIS A 1 18.17 11.08 0.09
C HIS A 1 17.22 10.15 -0.68
N LYS A 2 17.21 8.81 -0.48
CA LYS A 2 16.31 7.89 -1.21
C LYS A 2 14.81 8.19 -1.03
N GLY A 3 14.35 8.33 0.22
CA GLY A 3 12.94 8.63 0.51
C GLY A 3 12.45 9.95 -0.09
N TYR A 4 13.30 10.97 -0.12
CA TYR A 4 13.00 12.25 -0.78
C TYR A 4 12.77 12.07 -2.29
N GLY A 5 13.64 11.31 -2.97
CA GLY A 5 13.47 11.04 -4.40
C GLY A 5 12.19 10.27 -4.72
N ILE A 6 11.84 9.28 -3.90
CA ILE A 6 10.57 8.53 -4.05
C ILE A 6 9.37 9.45 -3.86
N ALA A 7 9.38 10.28 -2.82
CA ALA A 7 8.31 11.25 -2.56
C ALA A 7 8.14 12.24 -3.72
N LEU A 8 9.25 12.72 -4.30
CA LEU A 8 9.23 13.62 -5.45
C LEU A 8 8.62 12.96 -6.69
N VAL A 9 8.97 11.70 -6.97
CA VAL A 9 8.38 10.95 -8.11
C VAL A 9 6.87 10.76 -7.90
N ILE A 10 6.43 10.44 -6.68
CA ILE A 10 5.00 10.32 -6.35
C ILE A 10 4.28 11.65 -6.63
N ASP A 11 4.81 12.77 -6.13
CA ASP A 11 4.22 14.10 -6.28
C ASP A 11 4.19 14.58 -7.75
N VAL A 12 5.19 14.19 -8.55
CA VAL A 12 5.18 14.41 -10.00
C VAL A 12 4.08 13.58 -10.68
N LEU A 13 3.95 12.30 -10.34
CA LEU A 13 2.97 11.40 -10.97
C LEU A 13 1.54 11.73 -10.57
N THR A 14 1.28 12.15 -9.34
CA THR A 14 -0.07 12.43 -8.83
C THR A 14 -0.44 13.90 -8.96
N GLY A 15 0.46 14.83 -8.63
CA GLY A 15 0.21 16.26 -8.67
C GLY A 15 0.47 16.84 -10.06
N VAL A 16 1.75 16.98 -10.41
CA VAL A 16 2.21 17.73 -11.60
C VAL A 16 1.64 17.15 -12.90
N LEU A 17 1.74 15.84 -13.11
CA LEU A 17 1.28 15.16 -14.33
C LEU A 17 -0.24 15.29 -14.53
N MET A 18 -0.99 15.29 -13.43
CA MET A 18 -2.45 15.33 -13.46
C MET A 18 -3.00 16.76 -13.43
N GLY A 19 -2.14 17.78 -13.36
CA GLY A 19 -2.54 19.18 -13.22
C GLY A 19 -3.15 19.52 -11.85
N ALA A 20 -2.82 18.74 -10.82
CA ALA A 20 -3.27 18.96 -9.44
C ALA A 20 -2.19 19.69 -8.61
N GLU A 21 -2.57 20.07 -7.38
CA GLU A 21 -1.65 20.68 -6.42
C GLU A 21 -0.59 19.66 -5.97
N TYR A 22 0.61 20.14 -5.64
CA TYR A 22 1.76 19.31 -5.27
C TYR A 22 2.48 19.87 -4.03
N GLY A 23 3.16 19.00 -3.30
CA GLY A 23 3.97 19.36 -2.13
C GLY A 23 3.24 20.28 -1.13
N PRO A 24 3.79 21.46 -0.81
CA PRO A 24 3.22 22.38 0.19
C PRO A 24 1.94 23.10 -0.28
N HIS A 25 1.55 22.96 -1.56
CA HIS A 25 0.34 23.58 -2.11
C HIS A 25 -0.91 22.73 -1.89
N ILE A 26 -0.74 21.47 -1.49
CA ILE A 26 -1.84 20.59 -1.10
C ILE A 26 -2.50 21.16 0.16
N THR A 27 -3.84 21.29 0.13
CA THR A 27 -4.60 21.80 1.28
C THR A 27 -4.34 20.92 2.52
N ALA A 28 -4.28 21.51 3.72
CA ALA A 28 -4.01 20.78 4.95
C ALA A 28 -5.24 19.97 5.43
N MET A 29 -5.05 18.74 5.91
CA MET A 29 -6.16 17.86 6.31
C MET A 29 -6.94 18.41 7.51
N TYR A 30 -6.25 19.10 8.40
CA TYR A 30 -6.80 19.72 9.60
C TYR A 30 -6.63 21.23 9.52
N GLY A 31 -7.61 21.98 10.04
CA GLY A 31 -7.62 23.44 10.09
C GLY A 31 -8.30 24.13 8.91
N ASP A 32 -8.26 23.53 7.72
CA ASP A 32 -8.86 24.07 6.49
C ASP A 32 -10.13 23.28 6.09
N TYR A 33 -11.07 23.09 7.02
CA TYR A 33 -12.23 22.21 6.82
C TYR A 33 -13.21 22.69 5.72
N ASP A 34 -13.18 23.97 5.37
CA ASP A 34 -14.04 24.56 4.33
C ASP A 34 -13.44 24.48 2.91
N LYS A 35 -12.21 23.94 2.77
CA LYS A 35 -11.51 23.86 1.48
C LYS A 35 -11.51 22.44 0.93
N PRO A 36 -11.78 22.23 -0.36
CA PRO A 36 -11.64 20.92 -0.98
C PRO A 36 -10.19 20.46 -0.94
N ARG A 37 -9.95 19.17 -0.71
CA ARG A 37 -8.61 18.57 -0.58
C ARG A 37 -7.76 18.70 -1.85
N LYS A 38 -8.40 18.70 -3.02
CA LYS A 38 -7.77 18.73 -4.37
C LYS A 38 -6.64 17.71 -4.56
N LEU A 39 -6.75 16.55 -3.90
CA LEU A 39 -5.81 15.45 -4.08
C LEU A 39 -6.04 14.79 -5.43
N ALA A 40 -4.95 14.30 -6.01
CA ALA A 40 -4.97 13.46 -7.18
C ALA A 40 -4.27 12.13 -6.89
N SER A 41 -4.62 11.13 -7.67
CA SER A 41 -4.10 9.77 -7.54
C SER A 41 -3.85 9.21 -8.92
N THR A 42 -2.80 8.41 -9.01
CA THR A 42 -2.35 7.79 -10.26
C THR A 42 -2.34 6.29 -10.06
N MET A 43 -3.02 5.58 -10.98
CA MET A 43 -3.09 4.13 -10.99
C MET A 43 -2.39 3.62 -12.24
N ILE A 44 -1.49 2.66 -12.07
CA ILE A 44 -0.74 2.04 -13.16
C ILE A 44 -1.05 0.54 -13.12
N ALA A 45 -1.58 0.03 -14.23
CA ALA A 45 -1.80 -1.40 -14.44
C ALA A 45 -0.91 -1.86 -15.59
N ILE A 46 -0.18 -2.96 -15.38
CA ILE A 46 0.70 -3.57 -16.37
C ILE A 46 0.19 -4.98 -16.59
N ASP A 47 -0.17 -5.31 -17.83
CA ASP A 47 -0.63 -6.64 -18.19
C ASP A 47 0.57 -7.56 -18.45
N PRO A 48 0.85 -8.56 -17.60
CA PRO A 48 1.99 -9.46 -17.78
C PRO A 48 1.91 -10.29 -19.07
N GLU A 49 0.70 -10.51 -19.61
CA GLU A 49 0.49 -11.23 -20.87
C GLU A 49 1.20 -10.54 -22.03
N THR A 50 1.29 -9.21 -22.00
CA THR A 50 1.96 -8.41 -23.05
C THR A 50 3.50 -8.50 -23.01
N TYR A 51 4.07 -9.16 -22.00
CA TYR A 51 5.52 -9.27 -21.80
C TYR A 51 5.96 -10.73 -21.72
N ALA A 52 5.93 -11.30 -20.52
CA ALA A 52 6.50 -12.61 -20.24
C ALA A 52 5.48 -13.76 -20.43
N GLY A 53 4.21 -13.42 -20.62
CA GLY A 53 3.07 -14.35 -20.55
C GLY A 53 2.59 -14.50 -19.11
N PHE A 54 1.27 -14.60 -18.92
CA PHE A 54 0.64 -14.66 -17.60
C PHE A 54 1.14 -15.84 -16.77
N ASP A 55 1.09 -17.06 -17.31
CA ASP A 55 1.48 -18.28 -16.58
C ASP A 55 2.95 -18.22 -16.15
N HIS A 56 3.85 -17.78 -17.05
CA HIS A 56 5.26 -17.64 -16.71
C HIS A 56 5.50 -16.58 -15.64
N PHE A 57 4.76 -15.48 -15.68
CA PHE A 57 4.85 -14.44 -14.65
C PHE A 57 4.43 -14.98 -13.28
N ILE A 58 3.33 -15.74 -13.20
CA ILE A 58 2.86 -16.37 -11.96
C ILE A 58 3.90 -17.38 -11.44
N ASP A 59 4.42 -18.27 -12.29
CA ASP A 59 5.46 -19.25 -11.90
C ASP A 59 6.69 -18.56 -11.30
N LYS A 60 7.09 -17.41 -11.85
CA LYS A 60 8.22 -16.63 -11.33
C LYS A 60 7.91 -15.89 -10.04
N MET A 61 6.68 -15.43 -9.86
CA MET A 61 6.23 -14.83 -8.61
C MET A 61 6.20 -15.87 -7.48
N ASP A 62 5.66 -17.06 -7.74
CA ASP A 62 5.63 -18.16 -6.76
C ASP A 62 7.05 -18.57 -6.35
N ALA A 63 7.95 -18.78 -7.33
CA ALA A 63 9.34 -19.10 -7.06
C ALA A 63 10.05 -18.01 -6.23
N MET A 64 9.77 -16.73 -6.50
CA MET A 64 10.34 -15.63 -5.71
C MET A 64 9.83 -15.63 -4.26
N VAL A 65 8.55 -15.92 -4.05
CA VAL A 65 7.96 -16.03 -2.71
C VAL A 65 8.61 -17.18 -1.94
N ASP A 66 8.74 -18.35 -2.59
CA ASP A 66 9.41 -19.52 -2.01
C ASP A 66 10.87 -19.22 -1.63
N ASP A 67 11.62 -18.56 -2.53
CA ASP A 67 13.01 -18.16 -2.29
C ASP A 67 13.15 -17.24 -1.08
N LEU A 68 12.22 -16.31 -0.89
CA LEU A 68 12.18 -15.38 0.24
C LEU A 68 11.85 -16.11 1.55
N HIS A 69 10.85 -17.01 1.54
CA HIS A 69 10.50 -17.82 2.70
C HIS A 69 11.60 -18.81 3.09
N ALA A 70 12.41 -19.26 2.14
CA ALA A 70 13.55 -20.13 2.39
C ALA A 70 14.77 -19.41 3.01
N GLN A 71 14.77 -18.07 3.06
CA GLN A 71 15.88 -17.34 3.67
C GLN A 71 15.93 -17.58 5.19
N PRO A 72 17.13 -17.77 5.77
CA PRO A 72 17.28 -17.92 7.21
C PRO A 72 16.84 -16.61 7.91
N PRO A 73 15.95 -16.68 8.90
CA PRO A 73 15.52 -15.48 9.62
C PRO A 73 16.65 -14.92 10.48
N ALA A 74 16.59 -13.61 10.73
CA ALA A 74 17.50 -12.96 11.68
C ALA A 74 17.22 -13.43 13.13
N PRO A 75 18.20 -13.35 14.05
CA PRO A 75 17.99 -13.71 15.45
C PRO A 75 16.77 -12.99 16.06
N GLY A 76 15.88 -13.75 16.69
CA GLY A 76 14.64 -13.22 17.28
C GLY A 76 13.43 -13.22 16.33
N PHE A 77 13.57 -13.74 15.11
CA PHE A 77 12.48 -13.92 14.16
C PHE A 77 12.34 -15.39 13.75
N ASP A 78 11.10 -15.84 13.55
CA ASP A 78 10.81 -17.25 13.22
C ASP A 78 10.88 -17.54 11.71
N ARG A 79 10.59 -16.53 10.87
CA ARG A 79 10.56 -16.65 9.41
C ARG A 79 10.71 -15.30 8.72
N VAL A 80 11.16 -15.34 7.47
CA VAL A 80 11.09 -14.20 6.54
C VAL A 80 9.69 -14.19 5.91
N LEU A 81 9.09 -13.00 5.78
CA LEU A 81 7.77 -12.78 5.19
C LEU A 81 7.90 -11.92 3.94
N VAL A 82 6.99 -12.13 2.99
CA VAL A 82 6.85 -11.24 1.83
C VAL A 82 6.00 -10.02 2.19
N PRO A 83 6.22 -8.85 1.57
CA PRO A 83 5.36 -7.69 1.78
C PRO A 83 3.88 -8.02 1.50
N GLY A 84 2.99 -7.66 2.43
CA GLY A 84 1.55 -7.93 2.34
C GLY A 84 1.10 -9.21 3.03
N GLU A 85 2.02 -10.11 3.43
CA GLU A 85 1.63 -11.40 4.03
C GLU A 85 0.99 -11.23 5.42
N ILE A 86 1.49 -10.31 6.23
CA ILE A 86 0.92 -9.98 7.55
C ILE A 86 -0.52 -9.48 7.38
N GLU A 87 -0.73 -8.57 6.43
CA GLU A 87 -2.02 -7.99 6.10
C GLU A 87 -3.00 -9.05 5.60
N TRP A 88 -2.55 -9.97 4.73
CA TRP A 88 -3.36 -11.08 4.24
C TRP A 88 -3.78 -12.05 5.36
N GLN A 89 -2.86 -12.38 6.27
CA GLN A 89 -3.17 -13.22 7.45
C GLN A 89 -4.19 -12.54 8.37
N ASN A 90 -4.00 -11.24 8.64
CA ASN A 90 -4.94 -10.45 9.44
C ASN A 90 -6.32 -10.34 8.77
N GLU A 91 -6.37 -10.16 7.45
CA GLU A 91 -7.62 -10.14 6.69
C GLU A 91 -8.36 -11.48 6.83
N LYS A 92 -7.67 -12.61 6.62
CA LYS A 92 -8.25 -13.95 6.78
C LYS A 92 -8.79 -14.16 8.19
N TYR A 93 -8.01 -13.82 9.20
CA TYR A 93 -8.44 -13.91 10.60
C TYR A 93 -9.69 -13.05 10.86
N ASN A 94 -9.67 -11.79 10.44
CA ASN A 94 -10.77 -10.85 10.66
C ASN A 94 -12.05 -11.22 9.90
N ARG A 95 -11.94 -11.93 8.76
CA ARG A 95 -13.12 -12.46 8.04
C ARG A 95 -13.87 -13.52 8.86
N GLU A 96 -13.15 -14.29 9.68
CA GLU A 96 -13.73 -15.33 10.52
C GLU A 96 -14.12 -14.81 11.92
N HIS A 97 -13.36 -13.86 12.47
CA HIS A 97 -13.47 -13.42 13.87
C HIS A 97 -14.04 -12.01 14.04
N GLY A 98 -14.27 -11.28 12.95
CA GLY A 98 -14.67 -9.88 12.94
C GLY A 98 -13.46 -8.93 12.94
N VAL A 99 -13.69 -7.68 12.48
CA VAL A 99 -12.65 -6.64 12.45
C VAL A 99 -12.55 -5.99 13.83
N PRO A 100 -11.37 -5.97 14.47
CA PRO A 100 -11.20 -5.29 15.74
C PRO A 100 -11.30 -3.77 15.54
N VAL A 101 -12.13 -3.13 16.35
CA VAL A 101 -12.32 -1.67 16.37
C VAL A 101 -12.17 -1.19 17.81
N LEU A 102 -11.52 -0.05 18.01
CA LEU A 102 -11.43 0.57 19.33
C LEU A 102 -12.83 0.99 19.81
N GLU A 103 -13.13 0.75 21.08
CA GLU A 103 -14.42 1.09 21.71
C GLU A 103 -14.82 2.56 21.45
N THR A 104 -13.85 3.48 21.55
CA THR A 104 -14.08 4.91 21.30
C THR A 104 -14.51 5.22 19.87
N ILE A 105 -14.02 4.47 18.88
CA ILE A 105 -14.42 4.61 17.48
C ILE A 105 -15.78 3.97 17.25
N TYR A 106 -16.04 2.81 17.88
CA TYR A 106 -17.32 2.13 17.79
C TYR A 106 -18.46 2.99 18.32
N GLU A 107 -18.30 3.56 19.52
CA GLU A 107 -19.30 4.45 20.13
C GLU A 107 -19.51 5.73 19.30
N TYR A 108 -18.45 6.31 18.73
CA TYR A 108 -18.57 7.45 17.80
C TYR A 108 -19.37 7.12 16.52
N LEU A 109 -19.23 5.90 15.98
CA LEU A 109 -19.96 5.49 14.77
C LEU A 109 -21.44 5.17 15.03
N LYS A 110 -21.81 4.90 16.29
CA LYS A 110 -23.16 4.52 16.70
C LYS A 110 -24.06 5.72 17.02
N SER A 111 -23.46 6.85 17.41
CA SER A 111 -24.17 8.11 17.73
C SER A 111 -24.67 8.83 16.48
#